data_AF-A0A0M4G6S2-F1
#
_entry.id   AF-A0A0M4G6S2-F1
#
_cell.length_a   1.000
_cell.length_b   1.000
_cell.length_c   1.000
_cell.angle_alpha   90.00
_cell.angle_beta   90.00
_cell.angle_gamma   90.00
#
_symmetry.space_group_name_H-M   'P 1'
#
loop_
_entity.id
_entity.type
_entity.pdbx_description
1 polymer ?
#
loop_
_entity_poly.entity_id
_entity_poly.type
_entity_poly.pdbx_seq_one_letter_code
_entity_poly.pdbx_strand_id
1 'polypeptide(L)'
;MIKIKKGIIGEPSIPYNTPREKAMAVGTGIWLNGKVLWNFDNKETIMYEEQVTMRVTEEKPHSKVSLLSYHVINHSSKEKQLKLLSMNYLKTIRRDHFAFISPADDTSFHLAGDQMFMINGQTETGGKWESTIVPSWIMNSEQIWASLEKGILKYQPTAKGNPATLLSASFGIPAGMTALVRTWTIAGSDKNELVNLNNVLLKNRLAFPIKK
;
A
#
# COMPACT_ATOMS: atom_id res chain seq x y z
N MET A 1 36.43 56.03 -11.05
CA MET A 1 35.03 55.70 -11.40
C MET A 1 35.02 54.35 -12.11
N ILE A 2 34.66 53.27 -11.40
CA ILE A 2 34.71 51.90 -11.92
C ILE A 2 33.27 51.44 -12.14
N LYS A 3 32.92 51.09 -13.39
CA LYS A 3 31.60 50.54 -13.74
C LYS A 3 31.52 49.08 -13.29
N ILE A 4 30.60 48.78 -12.37
CA ILE A 4 30.25 47.42 -11.97
C ILE A 4 29.23 46.88 -12.98
N LYS A 5 29.58 45.82 -13.72
CA LYS A 5 28.60 45.01 -14.48
C LYS A 5 27.85 44.14 -13.47
N LYS A 6 26.52 44.33 -13.37
CA LYS A 6 25.62 43.42 -12.65
C LYS A 6 25.68 42.03 -13.29
N GLY A 7 26.27 41.07 -12.58
CA GLY A 7 26.09 39.65 -12.86
C GLY A 7 24.68 39.24 -12.46
N ILE A 8 23.90 38.75 -13.41
CA ILE A 8 22.64 38.06 -13.15
C ILE A 8 23.02 36.71 -12.55
N ILE A 9 22.74 36.51 -11.28
CA ILE A 9 22.82 35.19 -10.65
C ILE A 9 21.62 34.40 -11.19
N GLY A 10 21.86 33.60 -12.22
CA GLY A 10 20.90 32.59 -12.63
C GLY A 10 20.76 31.57 -11.51
N GLU A 11 19.54 31.32 -11.05
CA GLU A 11 19.25 30.19 -10.18
C GLU A 11 19.77 28.91 -10.84
N PRO A 12 20.39 27.99 -10.09
CA PRO A 12 20.79 26.71 -10.66
C PRO A 12 19.52 25.96 -11.05
N SER A 13 19.27 25.85 -12.35
CA SER A 13 18.27 24.95 -12.90
C SER A 13 18.64 23.52 -12.49
N ILE A 14 17.92 22.98 -11.51
CA ILE A 14 18.04 21.58 -11.12
C ILE A 14 17.69 20.75 -12.38
N PRO A 15 18.59 19.87 -12.86
CA PRO A 15 18.33 19.11 -14.06
C PRO A 15 17.09 18.23 -13.89
N TYR A 16 16.11 18.42 -14.78
CA TYR A 16 14.95 17.56 -14.97
C TYR A 16 15.39 16.18 -15.47
N ASN A 17 15.91 15.33 -14.58
CA ASN A 17 15.92 13.88 -14.80
C ASN A 17 16.22 13.04 -13.54
N THR A 18 15.75 13.46 -12.37
CA THR A 18 15.54 12.50 -11.28
C THR A 18 14.37 11.60 -11.68
N PRO A 19 14.48 10.26 -11.56
CA PRO A 19 13.31 9.38 -11.66
C PRO A 19 12.23 9.96 -10.76
N ARG A 20 11.01 10.20 -11.27
CA ARG A 20 9.89 10.65 -10.42
C ARG A 20 9.76 9.63 -9.30
N GLU A 21 10.22 9.98 -8.10
CA GLU A 21 10.04 9.13 -6.94
C GLU A 21 8.55 8.88 -6.74
N LYS A 22 8.21 7.64 -6.38
CA LYS A 22 6.83 7.27 -6.09
C LYS A 22 6.35 8.14 -4.91
N ALA A 23 5.33 8.96 -5.16
CA ALA A 23 4.76 9.87 -4.16
C ALA A 23 4.19 9.12 -2.94
N MET A 24 3.63 7.93 -3.18
CA MET A 24 3.10 7.03 -2.16
C MET A 24 4.13 5.95 -1.80
N ALA A 25 4.46 5.83 -0.52
CA ALA A 25 5.21 4.72 0.05
C ALA A 25 4.25 3.64 0.59
N VAL A 26 4.77 2.42 0.74
CA VAL A 26 4.01 1.29 1.29
C VAL A 26 4.81 0.64 2.40
N GLY A 27 4.24 0.61 3.61
CA GLY A 27 4.67 -0.26 4.70
C GLY A 27 3.94 -1.60 4.60
N THR A 28 4.64 -2.69 4.83
CA THR A 28 4.07 -4.05 4.74
C THR A 28 4.16 -4.73 6.09
N GLY A 29 3.20 -5.58 6.43
CA GLY A 29 3.23 -6.29 7.70
C GLY A 29 2.48 -7.61 7.66
N ILE A 30 2.80 -8.46 8.63
CA ILE A 30 2.05 -9.69 8.89
C ILE A 30 1.57 -9.65 10.33
N TRP A 31 0.30 -9.97 10.52
CA TRP A 31 -0.25 -10.30 11.83
C TRP A 31 -0.51 -11.81 11.91
N LEU A 32 -0.07 -12.43 13.01
CA LEU A 32 -0.27 -13.84 13.29
C LEU A 32 -0.28 -14.07 14.81
N ASN A 33 -1.35 -14.70 15.32
CA ASN A 33 -1.49 -15.05 16.74
C ASN A 33 -1.27 -13.88 17.70
N GLY A 34 -1.81 -12.70 17.39
CA GLY A 34 -1.66 -11.49 18.21
C GLY A 34 -0.31 -10.78 18.07
N LYS A 35 0.65 -11.34 17.31
CA LYS A 35 1.94 -10.70 17.01
C LYS A 35 1.85 -9.97 15.68
N VAL A 36 2.48 -8.80 15.58
CA VAL A 36 2.61 -8.03 14.33
C VAL A 36 4.09 -7.83 14.04
N LEU A 37 4.49 -8.11 12.81
CA LEU A 37 5.80 -7.74 12.30
C LEU A 37 5.63 -6.80 11.11
N TRP A 38 6.05 -5.55 11.29
CA TRP A 38 6.07 -4.52 10.25
C TRP A 38 7.41 -4.47 9.53
N ASN A 39 7.37 -4.02 8.28
CA ASN A 39 8.52 -3.82 7.44
C ASN A 39 8.25 -2.68 6.44
N PHE A 40 8.98 -1.58 6.58
CA PHE A 40 8.80 -0.36 5.80
C PHE A 40 9.87 -0.17 4.71
N ASP A 41 10.97 -0.93 4.77
CA ASP A 41 12.16 -0.69 3.93
C ASP A 41 12.61 -1.94 3.16
N ASN A 42 12.29 -3.15 3.65
CA ASN A 42 12.76 -4.40 3.05
C ASN A 42 11.65 -5.12 2.28
N LYS A 43 12.06 -5.82 1.22
CA LYS A 43 11.17 -6.66 0.40
C LYS A 43 10.90 -8.03 1.02
N GLU A 44 11.53 -8.36 2.14
CA GLU A 44 11.36 -9.65 2.81
C GLU A 44 11.14 -9.45 4.31
N THR A 45 10.14 -10.14 4.85
CA THR A 45 9.79 -10.20 6.27
C THR A 45 9.81 -11.65 6.72
N ILE A 46 10.52 -11.96 7.80
CA ILE A 46 10.66 -13.33 8.32
C ILE A 46 10.19 -13.37 9.78
N MET A 47 9.18 -14.20 10.07
CA MET A 47 8.76 -14.53 11.43
C MET A 47 9.30 -15.92 11.78
N TYR A 48 10.54 -15.99 12.26
CA TYR A 48 11.26 -17.26 12.49
C TYR A 48 10.51 -18.24 13.41
N GLU A 49 10.05 -17.77 14.57
CA GLU A 49 9.28 -18.60 15.52
C GLU A 49 8.01 -19.15 14.89
N GLU A 50 7.39 -18.34 14.04
CA GLU A 50 6.16 -18.71 13.36
C GLU A 50 6.40 -19.45 12.06
N GLN A 51 7.65 -19.66 11.62
CA GLN A 51 7.99 -20.34 10.36
C GLN A 51 7.26 -19.76 9.15
N VAL A 52 7.12 -18.43 9.09
CA VAL A 52 6.49 -17.70 7.98
C VAL A 52 7.48 -16.73 7.36
N THR A 53 7.53 -16.71 6.04
CA THR A 53 8.25 -15.69 5.26
C THR A 53 7.29 -14.97 4.33
N MET A 54 7.41 -13.66 4.22
CA MET A 54 6.74 -12.87 3.19
C MET A 54 7.79 -12.22 2.31
N ARG A 55 7.64 -12.39 0.99
CA ARG A 55 8.43 -11.69 -0.03
C ARG A 55 7.53 -10.77 -0.83
N VAL A 56 8.01 -9.58 -1.12
CA VAL A 56 7.27 -8.53 -1.81
C VAL A 56 7.99 -8.20 -3.11
N THR A 57 7.28 -8.36 -4.22
CA THR A 57 7.73 -7.89 -5.54
C THR A 57 6.86 -6.72 -5.99
N GLU A 58 7.44 -5.81 -6.78
CA GLU A 58 6.72 -4.70 -7.37
C GLU A 58 6.73 -4.83 -8.90
N GLU A 59 5.56 -4.69 -9.50
CA GLU A 59 5.34 -4.67 -10.94
C GLU A 59 4.69 -3.34 -11.33
N LYS A 60 4.95 -2.89 -12.58
CA LYS A 60 4.37 -1.67 -13.14
C LYS A 60 3.63 -2.01 -14.43
N PRO A 61 2.41 -2.59 -14.35
CA PRO A 61 1.66 -2.99 -15.54
C PRO A 61 1.19 -1.79 -16.38
N HIS A 62 1.23 -0.58 -15.82
CA HIS A 62 0.91 0.67 -16.50
C HIS A 62 1.69 1.83 -15.84
N SER A 63 1.92 2.94 -16.55
CA SER A 63 2.66 4.11 -16.04
C SER A 63 2.05 4.73 -14.78
N LYS A 64 0.74 4.55 -14.59
CA LYS A 64 -0.04 5.02 -13.43
C LYS A 64 -0.23 3.98 -12.33
N VAL A 65 0.19 2.73 -12.53
CA VAL A 65 -0.11 1.60 -11.64
C VAL A 65 1.18 1.07 -11.04
N SER A 66 1.22 0.97 -9.71
CA SER A 66 2.20 0.18 -8.97
C SER A 66 1.47 -0.98 -8.31
N LEU A 67 1.83 -2.20 -8.70
CA LEU A 67 1.26 -3.45 -8.21
C LEU A 67 2.29 -4.13 -7.30
N LEU A 68 1.91 -4.45 -6.08
CA LEU A 68 2.70 -5.23 -5.14
C LEU A 68 2.13 -6.65 -5.05
N SER A 69 3.01 -7.63 -5.20
CA SER A 69 2.71 -9.05 -5.04
C SER A 69 3.40 -9.57 -3.79
N TYR A 70 2.62 -10.11 -2.87
CA TYR A 70 3.08 -10.66 -1.59
C TYR A 70 3.04 -12.18 -1.67
N HIS A 71 4.21 -12.81 -1.68
CA HIS A 71 4.39 -14.25 -1.61
C HIS A 71 4.60 -14.63 -0.16
N VAL A 72 3.56 -15.14 0.50
CA VAL A 72 3.60 -15.54 1.90
C VAL A 72 3.73 -17.05 1.98
N ILE A 73 4.83 -17.52 2.55
CA ILE A 73 5.27 -18.91 2.58
C ILE A 73 5.12 -19.43 4.00
N ASN A 74 4.40 -20.54 4.15
CA ASN A 74 4.31 -21.29 5.40
C ASN A 74 5.29 -22.46 5.36
N HIS A 75 6.38 -22.36 6.13
CA HIS A 75 7.41 -23.41 6.20
C HIS A 75 7.09 -24.51 7.22
N SER A 76 6.00 -24.36 7.97
CA SER A 76 5.62 -25.33 9.00
C SER A 76 4.83 -26.51 8.45
N SER A 77 4.71 -27.56 9.26
CA SER A 77 3.90 -28.75 8.99
C SER A 77 2.41 -28.56 9.30
N LYS A 78 1.97 -27.38 9.71
CA LYS A 78 0.57 -27.08 10.05
C LYS A 78 0.05 -25.91 9.22
N GLU A 79 -1.25 -25.88 8.96
CA GLU A 79 -1.88 -24.71 8.37
C GLU A 79 -1.76 -23.50 9.30
N LYS A 80 -1.64 -22.30 8.71
CA LYS A 80 -1.58 -21.02 9.43
C LYS A 80 -2.66 -20.07 8.93
N GLN A 81 -3.37 -19.47 9.88
CA GLN A 81 -4.33 -18.39 9.63
C GLN A 81 -3.65 -17.08 9.99
N LEU A 82 -3.51 -16.17 9.03
CA LEU A 82 -2.80 -14.91 9.22
C LEU A 82 -3.50 -13.74 8.54
N LYS A 83 -3.07 -12.53 8.86
CA LYS A 83 -3.48 -11.31 8.16
C LYS A 83 -2.27 -10.64 7.52
N LEU A 84 -2.40 -10.32 6.24
CA LEU A 84 -1.48 -9.42 5.56
C LEU A 84 -1.91 -7.98 5.81
N LEU A 85 -0.95 -7.10 6.06
CA LEU A 85 -1.14 -5.66 6.25
C LEU A 85 -0.39 -4.88 5.17
N SER A 86 -1.06 -3.94 4.52
CA SER A 86 -0.48 -3.02 3.55
C SER A 86 -0.88 -1.60 3.87
N MET A 87 0.10 -0.76 4.18
CA MET A 87 -0.11 0.59 4.66
C MET A 87 0.44 1.61 3.68
N ASN A 88 -0.45 2.39 3.08
CA ASN A 88 -0.17 3.28 1.97
C ASN A 88 -0.22 4.73 2.46
N TYR A 89 0.87 5.46 2.33
CA TYR A 89 1.01 6.83 2.86
C TYR A 89 1.86 7.71 1.92
N LEU A 90 1.69 9.02 1.98
CA LEU A 90 2.55 9.94 1.23
C LEU A 90 3.92 10.04 1.88
N LYS A 91 4.98 10.00 1.06
CA LYS A 91 6.36 10.26 1.53
C LYS A 91 6.54 11.69 2.03
N THR A 92 5.84 12.63 1.39
CA THR A 92 5.91 14.06 1.70
C THR A 92 4.58 14.53 2.24
N ILE A 93 4.60 15.06 3.47
CA ILE A 93 3.40 15.56 4.15
C ILE A 93 2.82 16.75 3.38
N ARG A 94 1.51 16.73 3.17
CA ARG A 94 0.78 17.81 2.50
C ARG A 94 -0.45 18.22 3.32
N ARG A 95 -0.58 19.51 3.65
CA ARG A 95 -1.67 20.00 4.53
C ARG A 95 -3.08 19.78 3.96
N ASP A 96 -3.18 19.76 2.63
CA ASP A 96 -4.40 19.51 1.87
C ASP A 96 -4.66 18.00 1.63
N HIS A 97 -3.86 17.11 2.22
CA HIS A 97 -4.03 15.67 2.09
C HIS A 97 -5.27 15.19 2.85
N PHE A 98 -6.15 14.51 2.14
CA PHE A 98 -7.34 13.86 2.67
C PHE A 98 -7.41 12.44 2.12
N ALA A 99 -7.92 11.50 2.90
CA ALA A 99 -8.19 10.15 2.42
C ALA A 99 -9.55 9.67 2.91
N PHE A 100 -10.20 8.85 2.10
CA PHE A 100 -11.50 8.25 2.40
C PHE A 100 -11.65 6.86 1.78
N ILE A 101 -12.42 6.00 2.46
CA ILE A 101 -12.93 4.75 1.90
C ILE A 101 -14.19 5.09 1.10
N SER A 102 -14.27 4.65 -0.15
CA SER A 102 -15.44 4.82 -1.00
C SER A 102 -16.27 3.53 -1.01
N PRO A 103 -17.45 3.49 -0.35
CA PRO A 103 -18.30 2.30 -0.37
C PRO A 103 -18.84 1.98 -1.77
N ALA A 104 -19.03 3.00 -2.62
CA ALA A 104 -19.55 2.83 -3.97
C ALA A 104 -18.56 2.14 -4.93
N ASP A 105 -17.25 2.30 -4.68
CA ASP A 105 -16.19 1.77 -5.53
C ASP A 105 -15.41 0.62 -4.85
N ASP A 106 -15.78 0.24 -3.63
CA ASP A 106 -15.12 -0.77 -2.78
C ASP A 106 -13.59 -0.61 -2.73
N THR A 107 -13.14 0.62 -2.50
CA THR A 107 -11.72 1.00 -2.56
C THR A 107 -11.44 2.24 -1.70
N SER A 108 -10.17 2.58 -1.50
CA SER A 108 -9.76 3.80 -0.79
C SER A 108 -9.13 4.82 -1.72
N PHE A 109 -9.32 6.10 -1.43
CA PHE A 109 -8.76 7.22 -2.18
C PHE A 109 -7.97 8.16 -1.27
N HIS A 110 -6.84 8.65 -1.78
CA HIS A 110 -6.08 9.77 -1.23
C HIS A 110 -6.16 10.94 -2.20
N LEU A 111 -6.50 12.14 -1.73
CA LEU A 111 -6.46 13.39 -2.47
C LEU A 111 -5.41 14.29 -1.84
N ALA A 112 -4.44 14.74 -2.63
CA ALA A 112 -3.37 15.62 -2.18
C ALA A 112 -3.08 16.67 -3.26
N GLY A 113 -3.72 17.83 -3.13
CA GLY A 113 -3.77 18.85 -4.17
C GLY A 113 -4.53 18.38 -5.41
N ASP A 114 -3.87 18.45 -6.56
CA ASP A 114 -4.36 17.98 -7.86
C ASP A 114 -4.14 16.48 -8.10
N GLN A 115 -3.46 15.79 -7.17
CA GLN A 115 -3.19 14.36 -7.28
C GLN A 115 -4.20 13.54 -6.49
N MET A 116 -4.66 12.48 -7.13
CA MET A 116 -5.49 11.44 -6.54
C MET A 116 -4.79 10.08 -6.65
N PHE A 117 -4.85 9.30 -5.57
CA PHE A 117 -4.36 7.93 -5.54
C PHE A 117 -5.49 7.01 -5.12
N MET A 118 -5.75 5.98 -5.92
CA MET A 118 -6.67 4.90 -5.57
C MET A 118 -5.85 3.72 -5.05
N ILE A 119 -6.28 3.13 -3.94
CA ILE A 119 -5.58 2.04 -3.24
C ILE A 119 -6.55 0.89 -3.07
N ASN A 120 -6.18 -0.27 -3.63
CA ASN A 120 -7.01 -1.47 -3.56
C ASN A 120 -6.13 -2.74 -3.46
N GLY A 121 -6.76 -3.90 -3.25
CA GLY A 121 -6.08 -5.19 -3.20
C GLY A 121 -7.03 -6.35 -3.47
N GLN A 122 -6.44 -7.53 -3.69
CA GLN A 122 -7.17 -8.78 -3.86
C GLN A 122 -6.33 -9.97 -3.36
N THR A 123 -6.97 -10.91 -2.68
CA THR A 123 -6.38 -12.24 -2.39
C THR A 123 -6.70 -13.20 -3.54
N GLU A 124 -5.90 -14.25 -3.73
CA GLU A 124 -6.18 -15.27 -4.77
C GLU A 124 -7.59 -15.87 -4.71
N THR A 125 -8.18 -15.96 -3.52
CA THR A 125 -9.53 -16.50 -3.31
C THR A 125 -10.65 -15.47 -3.48
N GLY A 126 -10.31 -14.22 -3.85
CA GLY A 126 -11.28 -13.12 -3.94
C GLY A 126 -11.81 -12.66 -2.58
N GLY A 127 -11.06 -12.93 -1.50
CA GLY A 127 -11.40 -12.50 -0.15
C GLY A 127 -11.46 -10.97 -0.03
N LYS A 128 -12.38 -10.49 0.81
CA LYS A 128 -12.55 -9.05 1.07
C LYS A 128 -11.39 -8.52 1.90
N TRP A 129 -10.96 -7.32 1.56
CA TRP A 129 -10.05 -6.54 2.38
C TRP A 129 -10.83 -5.71 3.40
N GLU A 130 -10.35 -5.73 4.63
CA GLU A 130 -10.66 -4.71 5.61
C GLU A 130 -9.83 -3.48 5.28
N SER A 131 -10.43 -2.29 5.36
CA SER A 131 -9.71 -1.03 5.17
C SER A 131 -10.02 -0.05 6.30
N THR A 132 -9.02 0.73 6.66
CA THR A 132 -9.13 1.82 7.63
C THR A 132 -8.15 2.92 7.29
N ILE A 133 -8.48 4.14 7.67
CA ILE A 133 -7.69 5.33 7.40
C ILE A 133 -7.27 5.92 8.73
N VAL A 134 -5.96 5.96 8.94
CA VAL A 134 -5.36 6.39 10.20
C VAL A 134 -4.36 7.50 9.93
N PRO A 135 -4.05 8.36 10.92
CA PRO A 135 -2.92 9.25 10.80
C PRO A 135 -1.60 8.49 10.58
N SER A 136 -0.75 8.98 9.67
CA SER A 136 0.48 8.26 9.33
C SER A 136 1.52 8.20 10.47
N TRP A 137 1.37 8.99 11.53
CA TRP A 137 2.26 8.89 12.71
C TRP A 137 1.89 7.75 13.66
N ILE A 138 0.72 7.12 13.53
CA ILE A 138 0.32 5.97 14.37
C ILE A 138 0.46 4.62 13.64
N MET A 139 1.10 4.62 12.46
CA MET A 139 1.18 3.52 11.50
C MET A 139 1.67 2.17 12.07
N ASN A 140 2.59 2.20 13.02
CA ASN A 140 3.15 0.99 13.64
C ASN A 140 2.72 0.81 15.11
N SER A 141 1.75 1.61 15.57
CA SER A 141 1.31 1.58 16.96
C SER A 141 0.16 0.59 17.17
N GLU A 142 -0.03 0.17 18.41
CA GLU A 142 -1.19 -0.63 18.80
C GLU A 142 -2.52 0.11 18.62
N GLN A 143 -2.49 1.43 18.41
CA GLN A 143 -3.69 2.27 18.31
C GLN A 143 -4.54 1.97 17.06
N ILE A 144 -3.97 1.32 16.04
CA ILE A 144 -4.69 0.92 14.82
C ILE A 144 -5.64 -0.26 15.07
N TRP A 145 -5.47 -1.01 16.17
CA TRP A 145 -6.22 -2.22 16.47
C TRP A 145 -7.40 -1.93 17.39
N ALA A 146 -8.58 -2.45 17.02
CA ALA A 146 -9.69 -2.58 17.96
C ALA A 146 -9.46 -3.79 18.88
N SER A 147 -8.80 -4.83 18.36
CA SER A 147 -8.30 -5.97 19.13
C SER A 147 -7.07 -6.54 18.43
N LEU A 148 -5.89 -6.32 19.03
CA LEU A 148 -4.64 -6.89 18.52
C LEU A 148 -4.66 -8.43 18.61
N GLU A 149 -5.16 -8.98 19.73
CA GLU A 149 -5.28 -10.42 19.95
C GLU A 149 -6.09 -11.13 18.86
N LYS A 150 -7.14 -10.48 18.33
CA LYS A 150 -8.01 -11.03 17.27
C LYS A 150 -7.65 -10.52 15.87
N GLY A 151 -6.66 -9.64 15.76
CA GLY A 151 -6.29 -9.01 14.49
C GLY A 151 -7.39 -8.12 13.91
N ILE A 152 -8.23 -7.49 14.75
CA ILE A 152 -9.34 -6.64 14.30
C ILE A 152 -8.87 -5.19 14.29
N LEU A 153 -8.95 -4.55 13.13
CA LEU A 153 -8.62 -3.13 12.97
C LEU A 153 -9.73 -2.23 13.49
N LYS A 154 -9.38 -1.05 14.01
CA LYS A 154 -10.36 0.03 14.20
C LYS A 154 -10.83 0.51 12.84
N TYR A 155 -12.13 0.74 12.71
CA TYR A 155 -12.69 1.31 11.49
C TYR A 155 -12.72 2.85 11.57
N GLN A 156 -11.96 3.49 10.69
CA GLN A 156 -11.98 4.93 10.47
C GLN A 156 -12.07 5.18 8.96
N PRO A 157 -13.22 5.63 8.43
CA PRO A 157 -13.43 5.69 6.99
C PRO A 157 -12.76 6.88 6.33
N THR A 158 -12.34 7.89 7.09
CA THR A 158 -11.76 9.13 6.56
C THR A 158 -10.75 9.73 7.53
N ALA A 159 -9.75 10.45 6.99
CA ALA A 159 -8.89 11.34 7.79
C ALA A 159 -8.27 12.44 6.91
N LYS A 160 -7.86 13.55 7.55
CA LYS A 160 -7.24 14.72 6.92
C LYS A 160 -5.89 15.04 7.55
N GLY A 161 -5.02 15.72 6.80
CA GLY A 161 -3.75 16.27 7.24
C GLY A 161 -2.58 15.40 6.78
N ASN A 162 -2.49 14.17 7.28
CA ASN A 162 -1.46 13.23 6.84
C ASN A 162 -1.95 11.77 6.97
N PRO A 163 -3.03 11.38 6.28
CA PRO A 163 -3.58 10.05 6.37
C PRO A 163 -2.71 8.96 5.72
N ALA A 164 -2.80 7.77 6.29
CA ALA A 164 -2.38 6.51 5.72
C ALA A 164 -3.60 5.59 5.57
N THR A 165 -3.72 4.91 4.43
CA THR A 165 -4.71 3.83 4.26
C THR A 165 -4.05 2.52 4.64
N LEU A 166 -4.66 1.79 5.58
CA LEU A 166 -4.30 0.43 5.93
C LEU A 166 -5.29 -0.54 5.31
N LEU A 167 -4.79 -1.43 4.46
CA LEU A 167 -5.50 -2.60 3.97
C LEU A 167 -5.08 -3.83 4.79
N SER A 168 -6.06 -4.64 5.20
CA SER A 168 -5.85 -5.93 5.88
C SER A 168 -6.62 -7.06 5.18
N ALA A 169 -5.97 -8.19 4.94
CA ALA A 169 -6.61 -9.38 4.37
C ALA A 169 -6.28 -10.63 5.19
N SER A 170 -7.33 -11.33 5.61
CA SER A 170 -7.24 -12.62 6.32
C SER A 170 -7.20 -13.78 5.32
N PHE A 171 -6.30 -14.73 5.53
CA PHE A 171 -6.26 -15.96 4.74
C PHE A 171 -5.53 -17.09 5.45
N GLY A 172 -5.86 -18.32 5.04
CA GLY A 172 -5.17 -19.54 5.44
C GLY A 172 -4.08 -19.91 4.46
N ILE A 173 -2.95 -20.41 4.97
CA ILE A 173 -1.89 -21.02 4.16
C ILE A 173 -1.67 -22.45 4.65
N PRO A 174 -1.95 -23.46 3.82
CA PRO A 174 -1.67 -24.86 4.19
C PRO A 174 -0.18 -25.08 4.50
N ALA A 175 0.11 -26.19 5.17
CA ALA A 175 1.48 -26.61 5.48
C ALA A 175 2.35 -26.69 4.22
N GLY A 176 3.54 -26.10 4.26
CA GLY A 176 4.49 -26.09 3.13
C GLY A 176 4.06 -25.30 1.90
N MET A 177 2.92 -24.60 1.94
CA MET A 177 2.36 -23.89 0.79
C MET A 177 2.71 -22.40 0.79
N THR A 178 2.56 -21.79 -0.38
CA THR A 178 2.67 -20.35 -0.59
C THR A 178 1.31 -19.77 -0.98
N ALA A 179 0.91 -18.70 -0.33
CA ALA A 179 -0.21 -17.87 -0.74
C ALA A 179 0.29 -16.62 -1.47
N LEU A 180 -0.45 -16.21 -2.48
CA LEU A 180 -0.20 -14.96 -3.20
C LEU A 180 -1.33 -13.97 -2.92
N VAL A 181 -0.94 -12.77 -2.54
CA VAL A 181 -1.85 -11.64 -2.30
C VAL A 181 -1.33 -10.45 -3.08
N ARG A 182 -2.22 -9.57 -3.54
CA ARG A 182 -1.83 -8.38 -4.31
C ARG A 182 -2.49 -7.12 -3.77
N THR A 183 -1.75 -6.02 -3.79
CA THR A 183 -2.28 -4.67 -3.59
C THR A 183 -1.76 -3.75 -4.67
N TRP A 184 -2.49 -2.71 -5.02
CA TRP A 184 -2.03 -1.75 -6.01
C TRP A 184 -2.42 -0.33 -5.64
N THR A 185 -1.60 0.60 -6.14
CA THR A 185 -1.87 2.03 -6.12
C THR A 185 -1.99 2.51 -7.56
N ILE A 186 -3.07 3.23 -7.89
CA ILE A 186 -3.24 3.91 -9.17
C ILE A 186 -3.20 5.42 -8.93
N ALA A 187 -2.29 6.13 -9.61
CA ALA A 187 -2.12 7.58 -9.49
C ALA A 187 -2.72 8.33 -10.68
N GLY A 188 -3.34 9.48 -10.44
CA GLY A 188 -3.94 10.33 -11.46
C GLY A 188 -4.51 11.59 -10.85
N SER A 189 -5.49 12.20 -11.51
CA SER A 189 -6.17 13.42 -11.04
C SER A 189 -7.69 13.34 -11.16
N ASP A 190 -8.22 12.33 -11.86
CA ASP A 190 -9.65 12.11 -12.06
C ASP A 190 -10.09 10.77 -11.50
N LYS A 191 -11.14 10.78 -10.67
CA LYS A 191 -11.64 9.57 -10.01
C LYS A 191 -12.12 8.52 -11.02
N ASN A 192 -12.86 8.94 -12.05
CA ASN A 192 -13.45 8.01 -13.02
C ASN A 192 -12.37 7.32 -13.84
N GLU A 193 -11.30 8.04 -14.20
CA GLU A 193 -10.11 7.46 -14.82
C GLU A 193 -9.50 6.37 -13.93
N LEU A 194 -9.28 6.65 -12.64
CA LEU A 194 -8.70 5.67 -11.71
C LEU A 194 -9.56 4.42 -11.56
N VAL A 195 -10.88 4.59 -11.43
CA VAL A 195 -11.84 3.47 -11.35
C VAL A 195 -11.85 2.67 -12.64
N ASN A 196 -11.81 3.32 -13.81
CA ASN A 196 -11.72 2.63 -15.09
C ASN A 196 -10.42 1.83 -15.22
N LEU A 197 -9.28 2.42 -14.84
CA LEU A 197 -7.99 1.72 -14.82
C LEU A 197 -8.01 0.53 -13.84
N ASN A 198 -8.67 0.65 -12.68
CA ASN A 198 -8.88 -0.46 -11.75
C ASN A 198 -9.59 -1.64 -12.42
N ASN A 199 -10.69 -1.34 -13.12
CA ASN A 199 -11.50 -2.36 -13.79
C ASN A 199 -10.74 -3.02 -14.94
N VAL A 200 -9.89 -2.29 -15.66
CA VAL A 200 -9.01 -2.85 -16.69
C VAL A 200 -7.92 -3.71 -16.06
N LEU A 201 -7.29 -3.24 -14.98
CA LEU A 201 -6.24 -3.97 -14.26
C LEU A 201 -6.74 -5.32 -13.75
N LEU A 202 -7.93 -5.36 -13.15
CA LEU A 202 -8.55 -6.60 -12.66
C LEU A 202 -8.89 -7.60 -13.78
N LYS A 203 -9.09 -7.13 -15.02
CA LYS A 203 -9.30 -7.98 -16.20
C LYS A 203 -8.00 -8.46 -16.83
N ASN A 204 -6.86 -7.91 -16.42
CA ASN A 204 -5.55 -8.28 -16.95
C ASN A 204 -5.13 -9.65 -16.41
N ARG A 205 -5.26 -10.68 -17.25
CA ARG A 205 -4.94 -12.07 -16.88
C ARG A 205 -3.46 -12.32 -16.63
N LEU A 206 -2.57 -11.45 -17.10
CA LEU A 206 -1.14 -11.54 -16.78
C LEU A 206 -0.87 -11.08 -15.35
N ALA A 207 -1.55 -10.01 -14.93
CA ALA A 207 -1.45 -9.49 -13.56
C ALA A 207 -2.25 -10.33 -12.55
N PHE A 208 -3.41 -10.86 -12.95
CA PHE A 208 -4.31 -11.67 -12.13
C PHE A 208 -4.66 -12.99 -12.86
N PRO A 209 -3.78 -13.99 -12.81
CA PRO A 209 -4.06 -15.29 -13.41
C PRO A 209 -5.19 -15.99 -12.66
N ILE A 210 -6.18 -16.51 -13.39
CA ILE A 210 -7.25 -17.36 -12.85
C ILE A 210 -6.65 -18.75 -12.63
N LYS A 211 -6.61 -19.22 -11.37
CA LYS A 211 -6.33 -20.63 -11.09
C LYS A 211 -7.52 -21.46 -11.57
N LYS A 212 -7.28 -22.38 -12.50
CA LYS A 212 -8.25 -23.39 -12.94
C LYS A 212 -8.47 -24.44 -11.86
#